data_AF-A0A6A7RXW2-F1
#
_entry.id   AF-A0A6A7RXW2-F1
#
_cell.length_a   1.000
_cell.length_b   1.000
_cell.length_c   1.000
_cell.angle_alpha   90.00
_cell.angle_beta   90.00
_cell.angle_gamma   90.00
#
_symmetry.space_group_name_H-M   'P 1'
#
loop_
_entity.id
_entity.type
_entity.pdbx_description
1 polymer ?
#
loop_
_entity_poly.entity_id
_entity_poly.type
_entity_poly.pdbx_seq_one_letter_code
_entity_poly.pdbx_strand_id
1 'polypeptide(L)'
;MSTNSATPNILLCIADDLGEANVTIAGSGATRTIEVHNVDNSGTDIVGAMPNTSLLLRNGLYFSGAWAQPACSPTRASIYTGLHPWKHGVGSPMGNPVLDSSAGLTTLPNLLPNSYVSGLFGKWHLGGVSDAATPTDHGWGRHIGTLGGVLPDYYVWSVVDSATGYTPVALDANVDVTQYATLRTARDATEWINANAADPWFATIAFNTPHDPFHVPPGGYDAATAGNPADDDYLFNLMVQNMDGNIGRLIGTSGQPGGLRYFPPIAADQLSNTIIIFIGDNGTPAGVSLEEHKTEIYEGGVRVPMIITDGQALMNEINGQAISPRFLHASRVNATASQMIHVTDLYATIVRLTDPGANTFPSDMDAKDFSGVVKNPIIIRPAIKPPVIRPGGIPTRPPVIVPPILNIVRAFNFSQWYTNSGNRATIRNAAYKLNFDETMNPQYSLYQYVSGEIPDLEYSNIVDASVDVFNDALNGTNADAQTNLNLLLDELIANYQQNETTPFPDPR
;
A
#
# COMPACT_ATOMS: atom_id res chain seq x y z
N MET A 1 21.48 22.64 5.32
CA MET A 1 21.89 21.29 5.74
C MET A 1 21.01 20.33 4.94
N SER A 2 21.60 19.50 4.08
CA SER A 2 20.82 18.56 3.26
C SER A 2 20.13 17.55 4.17
N THR A 3 18.80 17.49 4.09
CA THR A 3 18.01 16.41 4.67
C THR A 3 18.40 15.11 3.96
N ASN A 4 19.41 14.41 4.46
CA ASN A 4 19.64 13.01 4.09
C ASN A 4 18.34 12.27 4.46
N SER A 5 17.50 11.99 3.47
CA SER A 5 16.42 11.03 3.65
C SER A 5 17.10 9.70 3.93
N ALA A 6 17.20 9.32 5.21
CA ALA A 6 17.84 8.07 5.57
C ALA A 6 17.04 6.93 4.92
N THR A 7 17.78 5.99 4.33
CA THR A 7 17.30 4.75 3.76
C THR A 7 16.25 4.09 4.67
N PRO A 8 15.04 3.78 4.18
CA PRO A 8 13.94 3.29 5.01
C PRO A 8 14.17 1.86 5.47
N ASN A 9 13.83 1.54 6.71
CA ASN A 9 13.55 0.16 7.08
C ASN A 9 12.28 -0.31 6.37
N ILE A 10 12.18 -1.60 6.05
CA ILE A 10 10.98 -2.18 5.43
C ILE A 10 10.45 -3.30 6.32
N LEU A 11 9.20 -3.17 6.74
CA LEU A 11 8.46 -4.20 7.46
C LEU A 11 7.35 -4.76 6.55
N LEU A 12 7.46 -6.02 6.13
CA LEU A 12 6.42 -6.73 5.37
C LEU A 12 5.66 -7.67 6.30
N CYS A 13 4.42 -7.34 6.63
CA CYS A 13 3.50 -8.17 7.39
C CYS A 13 2.56 -8.92 6.44
N ILE A 14 2.59 -10.25 6.48
CA ILE A 14 1.75 -11.12 5.66
C ILE A 14 0.78 -11.87 6.58
N ALA A 15 -0.52 -11.68 6.36
CA ALA A 15 -1.59 -12.48 6.97
C ALA A 15 -1.89 -13.70 6.09
N ASP A 16 -2.09 -14.86 6.70
CA ASP A 16 -2.41 -16.11 6.02
C ASP A 16 -3.92 -16.29 6.01
N ASP A 17 -4.54 -16.44 4.83
CA ASP A 17 -5.99 -16.65 4.70
C ASP A 17 -6.89 -15.45 5.05
N LEU A 18 -6.38 -14.22 4.91
CA LEU A 18 -7.18 -12.99 5.03
C LEU A 18 -7.47 -12.37 3.65
N GLY A 19 -8.64 -12.68 3.08
CA GLY A 19 -9.10 -12.11 1.82
C GLY A 19 -9.80 -10.75 1.96
N GLU A 20 -9.85 -9.95 0.89
CA GLU A 20 -10.53 -8.64 0.91
C GLU A 20 -12.05 -8.78 1.06
N ALA A 21 -12.63 -9.90 0.62
CA ALA A 21 -14.07 -10.16 0.69
C ALA A 21 -14.64 -10.12 2.12
N ASN A 22 -13.84 -10.47 3.12
CA ASN A 22 -14.23 -10.46 4.53
C ASN A 22 -13.77 -9.19 5.25
N VAL A 23 -13.27 -8.19 4.53
CA VAL A 23 -12.74 -6.96 5.10
C VAL A 23 -13.60 -5.78 4.68
N THR A 24 -14.10 -5.04 5.67
CA THR A 24 -14.84 -3.80 5.46
C THR A 24 -14.00 -2.61 5.87
N ILE A 25 -13.91 -1.60 5.00
CA ILE A 25 -13.36 -0.29 5.33
C ILE A 25 -14.50 0.71 5.45
N ALA A 26 -14.56 1.39 6.58
CA ALA A 26 -15.56 2.40 6.88
C ALA A 26 -14.92 3.74 7.29
N GLY A 27 -15.74 4.79 7.29
CA GLY A 27 -15.32 6.13 7.71
C GLY A 27 -14.37 6.85 6.75
N SER A 28 -13.82 7.98 7.21
CA SER A 28 -12.85 8.79 6.47
C SER A 28 -12.00 9.61 7.45
N GLY A 29 -10.84 10.09 7.02
CA GLY A 29 -10.02 10.92 7.91
C GLY A 29 -9.63 10.17 9.19
N ALA A 30 -9.80 10.81 10.34
CA ALA A 30 -9.50 10.24 11.65
C ALA A 30 -10.45 9.08 12.07
N THR A 31 -11.62 8.95 11.43
CA THR A 31 -12.60 7.89 11.75
C THR A 31 -12.49 6.68 10.83
N ARG A 32 -11.50 6.66 9.94
CA ARG A 32 -11.31 5.54 9.01
C ARG A 32 -10.90 4.29 9.78
N THR A 33 -11.63 3.20 9.56
CA THR A 33 -11.45 1.91 10.21
C THR A 33 -11.40 0.77 9.20
N ILE A 34 -10.80 -0.33 9.64
CA ILE A 34 -10.83 -1.63 8.96
C ILE A 34 -11.34 -2.67 9.96
N GLU A 35 -12.24 -3.52 9.50
CA GLU A 35 -12.91 -4.53 10.29
C GLU A 35 -13.01 -5.82 9.48
N VAL A 36 -12.97 -6.96 10.17
CA VAL A 36 -13.30 -8.26 9.55
C VAL A 36 -14.77 -8.57 9.78
N HIS A 37 -15.48 -8.94 8.71
CA HIS A 37 -16.92 -9.18 8.69
C HIS A 37 -17.16 -10.60 8.17
N ASN A 38 -17.77 -11.43 9.02
CA ASN A 38 -18.22 -12.79 8.71
C ASN A 38 -19.67 -12.96 9.15
N VAL A 39 -20.29 -14.09 8.80
CA VAL A 39 -21.65 -14.43 9.21
C VAL A 39 -21.62 -15.77 9.91
N ASP A 40 -22.10 -15.82 11.15
CA ASP A 40 -22.11 -17.07 11.92
C ASP A 40 -23.09 -18.11 11.36
N ASN A 41 -23.03 -19.33 11.88
CA ASN A 41 -23.93 -20.41 11.48
C ASN A 41 -25.43 -20.13 11.73
N SER A 42 -25.77 -19.10 12.51
CA SER A 42 -27.14 -18.65 12.75
C SER A 42 -27.62 -17.56 11.77
N GLY A 43 -26.72 -17.07 10.91
CA GLY A 43 -26.99 -15.96 9.98
C GLY A 43 -26.78 -14.58 10.61
N THR A 44 -26.06 -14.49 11.72
CA THR A 44 -25.77 -13.23 12.42
C THR A 44 -24.43 -12.68 11.99
N ASP A 45 -24.38 -11.38 11.64
CA ASP A 45 -23.12 -10.69 11.33
C ASP A 45 -22.19 -10.69 12.55
N ILE A 46 -20.98 -11.23 12.38
CA ILE A 46 -19.88 -11.14 13.33
C ILE A 46 -18.89 -10.12 12.78
N VAL A 47 -18.69 -9.06 13.55
CA VAL A 47 -17.69 -8.02 13.26
C VAL A 47 -16.52 -8.12 14.22
N GLY A 48 -15.31 -8.21 13.69
CA GLY A 48 -14.05 -8.11 14.43
C GLY A 48 -13.35 -6.78 14.11
N ALA A 49 -13.22 -5.91 15.11
CA ALA A 49 -12.52 -4.64 14.93
C ALA A 49 -11.01 -4.84 14.83
N MET A 50 -10.36 -4.14 13.88
CA MET A 50 -8.90 -4.17 13.73
C MET A 50 -8.31 -2.77 13.99
N PRO A 51 -8.32 -2.29 15.25
CA PRO A 51 -7.93 -0.91 15.58
C PRO A 51 -6.47 -0.58 15.25
N ASN A 52 -5.55 -1.55 15.32
CA ASN A 52 -4.14 -1.31 15.04
C ASN A 52 -3.87 -1.27 13.54
N THR A 53 -4.54 -2.11 12.77
CA THR A 53 -4.53 -2.07 11.30
C THR A 53 -5.28 -0.84 10.79
N SER A 54 -6.28 -0.34 11.53
CA SER A 54 -6.91 0.95 11.25
C SER A 54 -5.93 2.12 11.38
N LEU A 55 -4.97 2.05 12.32
CA LEU A 55 -3.88 3.03 12.40
C LEU A 55 -2.95 2.94 11.18
N LEU A 56 -2.63 1.72 10.72
CA LEU A 56 -1.87 1.53 9.48
C LEU A 56 -2.60 2.16 8.29
N LEU A 57 -3.91 1.94 8.19
CA LEU A 57 -4.79 2.46 7.16
C LEU A 57 -4.83 4.00 7.12
N ARG A 58 -4.99 4.65 8.28
CA ARG A 58 -5.04 6.12 8.38
C ARG A 58 -3.70 6.79 8.09
N ASN A 59 -2.60 6.10 8.34
CA ASN A 59 -1.24 6.61 8.14
C ASN A 59 -0.59 6.09 6.86
N GLY A 60 -1.39 5.54 5.96
CA GLY A 60 -0.92 4.86 4.76
C GLY A 60 -1.84 5.01 3.56
N LEU A 61 -1.49 4.28 2.51
CA LEU A 61 -2.23 4.13 1.28
C LEU A 61 -2.85 2.73 1.25
N TYR A 62 -4.18 2.66 1.20
CA TYR A 62 -4.89 1.41 0.94
C TYR A 62 -4.95 1.12 -0.55
N PHE A 63 -4.76 -0.13 -0.95
CA PHE A 63 -4.90 -0.55 -2.34
C PHE A 63 -6.14 -1.44 -2.48
N SER A 64 -7.19 -0.88 -3.07
CA SER A 64 -8.44 -1.61 -3.35
C SER A 64 -8.35 -2.49 -4.60
N GLY A 65 -7.17 -2.61 -5.21
CA GLY A 65 -6.92 -3.36 -6.44
C GLY A 65 -5.69 -4.27 -6.31
N ALA A 66 -5.48 -4.85 -5.13
CA ALA A 66 -4.37 -5.76 -4.84
C ALA A 66 -4.78 -7.22 -5.03
N TRP A 67 -3.97 -7.96 -5.80
CA TRP A 67 -4.26 -9.32 -6.24
C TRP A 67 -3.13 -10.28 -5.90
N ALA A 68 -3.48 -11.41 -5.31
CA ALA A 68 -2.61 -12.51 -4.97
C ALA A 68 -2.81 -13.73 -5.89
N GLN A 69 -2.01 -14.77 -5.68
CA GLN A 69 -2.38 -16.09 -6.17
C GLN A 69 -3.48 -16.68 -5.26
N PRO A 70 -4.26 -17.67 -5.72
CA PRO A 70 -5.39 -18.18 -4.95
C PRO A 70 -4.96 -19.04 -3.74
N ALA A 71 -3.66 -19.17 -3.45
CA ALA A 71 -3.14 -20.00 -2.39
C ALA A 71 -1.77 -19.52 -1.87
N CYS A 72 -1.48 -19.89 -0.61
CA CYS A 72 -0.36 -19.38 0.17
C CYS A 72 1.01 -19.59 -0.48
N SER A 73 1.42 -20.82 -0.84
CA SER A 73 2.77 -21.06 -1.39
C SER A 73 3.01 -20.35 -2.73
N PRO A 74 2.10 -20.44 -3.73
CA PRO A 74 2.26 -19.67 -4.97
C PRO A 74 2.39 -18.15 -4.73
N THR A 75 1.59 -17.56 -3.84
CA THR A 75 1.68 -16.13 -3.51
C THR A 75 3.03 -15.80 -2.88
N ARG A 76 3.44 -16.53 -1.85
CA ARG A 76 4.68 -16.27 -1.12
C ARG A 76 5.90 -16.37 -2.03
N ALA A 77 5.97 -17.41 -2.86
CA ALA A 77 7.01 -17.52 -3.87
C ALA A 77 6.97 -16.34 -4.86
N SER A 78 5.79 -15.93 -5.32
CA SER A 78 5.63 -14.80 -6.23
C SER A 78 6.13 -13.47 -5.64
N ILE A 79 5.85 -13.20 -4.36
CA ILE A 79 6.37 -12.03 -3.64
C ILE A 79 7.89 -12.07 -3.58
N TYR A 80 8.46 -13.24 -3.28
CA TYR A 80 9.89 -13.39 -3.01
C TYR A 80 10.75 -13.46 -4.27
N THR A 81 10.21 -13.88 -5.41
CA THR A 81 10.98 -14.01 -6.66
C THR A 81 10.59 -13.01 -7.73
N GLY A 82 9.45 -12.31 -7.59
CA GLY A 82 8.95 -11.41 -8.64
C GLY A 82 8.55 -12.15 -9.91
N LEU A 83 8.19 -13.43 -9.80
CA LEU A 83 7.78 -14.31 -10.90
C LEU A 83 6.39 -14.87 -10.64
N HIS A 84 5.67 -15.27 -11.67
CA HIS A 84 4.44 -16.06 -11.52
C HIS A 84 4.71 -17.56 -11.33
N PRO A 85 3.73 -18.35 -10.83
CA PRO A 85 3.93 -19.75 -10.44
C PRO A 85 4.54 -20.68 -11.47
N TRP A 86 4.17 -20.52 -12.74
CA TRP A 86 4.70 -21.30 -13.84
C TRP A 86 6.19 -21.07 -14.13
N LYS A 87 6.78 -19.96 -13.66
CA LYS A 87 8.21 -19.64 -13.82
C LYS A 87 9.05 -20.07 -12.63
N HIS A 88 8.57 -19.85 -11.39
CA HIS A 88 9.30 -20.25 -10.18
C HIS A 88 9.01 -21.69 -9.73
N GLY A 89 8.10 -22.40 -10.40
CA GLY A 89 7.84 -23.83 -10.19
C GLY A 89 6.94 -24.18 -9.01
N VAL A 90 6.48 -23.21 -8.21
CA VAL A 90 5.61 -23.43 -7.05
C VAL A 90 4.16 -23.10 -7.42
N GLY A 91 3.48 -24.06 -8.05
CA GLY A 91 2.12 -23.91 -8.58
C GLY A 91 0.98 -24.25 -7.60
N SER A 92 1.28 -24.95 -6.50
CA SER A 92 0.27 -25.43 -5.55
C SER A 92 0.85 -25.49 -4.14
N PRO A 93 0.06 -25.26 -3.08
CA PRO A 93 0.49 -25.54 -1.71
C PRO A 93 0.49 -27.03 -1.36
N MET A 94 0.00 -27.91 -2.25
CA MET A 94 -0.11 -29.35 -2.00
C MET A 94 1.19 -30.09 -2.31
N GLY A 95 1.46 -31.16 -1.57
CA GLY A 95 2.50 -32.13 -1.91
C GLY A 95 3.94 -31.69 -1.65
N ASN A 96 4.18 -30.88 -0.61
CA ASN A 96 5.47 -30.26 -0.29
C ASN A 96 5.92 -29.26 -1.38
N PRO A 97 5.36 -28.05 -1.42
CA PRO A 97 5.83 -27.00 -2.33
C PRO A 97 7.29 -26.65 -2.02
N VAL A 98 8.18 -26.77 -3.01
CA VAL A 98 9.60 -26.45 -2.86
C VAL A 98 9.96 -25.32 -3.83
N LEU A 99 10.42 -24.19 -3.28
CA LEU A 99 11.13 -23.19 -4.06
C LEU A 99 12.60 -23.63 -4.17
N ASP A 100 12.95 -24.24 -5.29
CA ASP A 100 14.26 -24.84 -5.51
C ASP A 100 15.36 -23.77 -5.54
N SER A 101 16.24 -23.76 -4.54
CA SER A 101 17.38 -22.83 -4.46
C SER A 101 18.43 -23.10 -5.55
N SER A 102 18.47 -24.32 -6.10
CA SER A 102 19.38 -24.70 -7.19
C SER A 102 18.92 -24.21 -8.56
N ALA A 103 17.67 -23.74 -8.67
CA ALA A 103 17.12 -23.18 -9.91
C ALA A 103 17.73 -21.82 -10.31
N GLY A 104 18.59 -21.23 -9.48
CA GLY A 104 19.27 -19.97 -9.77
C GLY A 104 18.35 -18.74 -9.71
N LEU A 105 17.20 -18.86 -9.05
CA LEU A 105 16.26 -17.77 -8.85
C LEU A 105 16.85 -16.73 -7.90
N THR A 106 16.82 -15.46 -8.30
CA THR A 106 17.23 -14.36 -7.41
C THR A 106 16.04 -13.93 -6.58
N THR A 107 16.15 -14.04 -5.25
CA THR A 107 15.06 -13.65 -4.34
C THR A 107 15.22 -12.22 -3.85
N LEU A 108 14.16 -11.68 -3.25
CA LEU A 108 14.05 -10.29 -2.83
C LEU A 108 15.22 -9.84 -1.93
N PRO A 109 15.64 -10.59 -0.89
CA PRO A 109 16.79 -10.19 -0.07
C PRO A 109 18.10 -10.06 -0.85
N ASN A 110 18.29 -10.82 -1.94
CA ASN A 110 19.50 -10.75 -2.76
C ASN A 110 19.60 -9.45 -3.56
N LEU A 111 18.49 -8.74 -3.76
CA LEU A 111 18.44 -7.47 -4.50
C LEU A 111 18.54 -6.23 -3.61
N LEU A 112 18.46 -6.39 -2.29
CA LEU A 112 18.58 -5.27 -1.38
C LEU A 112 20.01 -4.71 -1.38
N PRO A 113 20.20 -3.40 -1.09
CA PRO A 113 21.54 -2.85 -0.92
C PRO A 113 22.33 -3.65 0.12
N ASN A 114 23.64 -3.85 -0.08
CA ASN A 114 24.50 -4.64 0.81
C ASN A 114 24.53 -4.17 2.28
N SER A 115 24.06 -2.97 2.57
CA SER A 115 23.90 -2.45 3.93
C SER A 115 22.69 -3.02 4.67
N TYR A 116 21.74 -3.63 3.97
CA TYR A 116 20.55 -4.18 4.59
C TYR A 116 20.83 -5.51 5.26
N VAL A 117 20.33 -5.66 6.48
CA VAL A 117 20.13 -6.97 7.10
C VAL A 117 18.71 -7.44 6.87
N SER A 118 18.51 -8.75 6.69
CA SER A 118 17.20 -9.32 6.37
C SER A 118 16.79 -10.43 7.33
N GLY A 119 15.51 -10.48 7.68
CA GLY A 119 14.95 -11.50 8.57
C GLY A 119 13.53 -11.92 8.15
N LEU A 120 13.24 -13.22 8.20
CA LEU A 120 11.91 -13.79 7.98
C LEU A 120 11.42 -14.48 9.25
N PHE A 121 10.31 -14.03 9.78
CA PHE A 121 9.70 -14.52 11.00
C PHE A 121 8.33 -15.14 10.69
N GLY A 122 8.09 -16.36 11.17
CA GLY A 122 6.84 -17.09 10.94
C GLY A 122 6.88 -18.02 9.72
N LYS A 123 5.78 -18.09 8.95
CA LYS A 123 5.53 -19.09 7.91
C LYS A 123 6.36 -18.87 6.64
N TRP A 124 7.12 -19.90 6.26
CA TRP A 124 7.83 -19.99 4.99
C TRP A 124 6.98 -20.67 3.90
N HIS A 125 6.67 -21.95 4.07
CA HIS A 125 5.84 -22.78 3.18
C HIS A 125 6.34 -22.93 1.73
N LEU A 126 7.66 -22.99 1.55
CA LEU A 126 8.32 -23.14 0.25
C LEU A 126 9.46 -24.17 0.29
N GLY A 127 9.30 -25.20 1.12
CA GLY A 127 10.23 -26.31 1.28
C GLY A 127 10.83 -26.36 2.68
N GLY A 128 11.70 -27.35 2.91
CA GLY A 128 12.33 -27.58 4.20
C GLY A 128 13.85 -27.69 4.15
N VAL A 129 14.44 -28.00 5.31
CA VAL A 129 15.88 -28.26 5.45
C VAL A 129 16.34 -29.43 4.58
N SER A 130 15.52 -30.46 4.42
CA SER A 130 15.82 -31.62 3.56
C SER A 130 15.93 -31.25 2.08
N ASP A 131 15.31 -30.14 1.68
CA ASP A 131 15.18 -29.72 0.29
C ASP A 131 16.18 -28.61 -0.08
N ALA A 132 17.08 -28.23 0.84
CA ALA A 132 17.94 -27.04 0.72
C ALA A 132 17.15 -25.78 0.30
N ALA A 133 15.92 -25.66 0.81
CA ALA A 133 14.95 -24.65 0.41
C ALA A 133 14.45 -23.86 1.62
N THR A 134 15.34 -23.57 2.58
CA THR A 134 15.03 -22.71 3.73
C THR A 134 15.10 -21.23 3.35
N PRO A 135 14.53 -20.30 4.13
CA PRO A 135 14.69 -18.88 3.87
C PRO A 135 16.16 -18.44 3.79
N THR A 136 17.05 -19.06 4.57
CA THR A 136 18.50 -18.75 4.53
C THR A 136 19.17 -19.21 3.24
N ASP A 137 18.68 -20.29 2.62
CA ASP A 137 19.13 -20.71 1.28
C ASP A 137 18.68 -19.70 0.19
N HIS A 138 17.67 -18.91 0.50
CA HIS A 138 17.07 -17.86 -0.34
C HIS A 138 17.43 -16.45 0.11
N GLY A 139 18.57 -16.28 0.79
CA GLY A 139 19.17 -14.96 1.03
C GLY A 139 18.68 -14.20 2.26
N TRP A 140 17.71 -14.72 3.03
CA TRP A 140 17.41 -14.12 4.34
C TRP A 140 18.56 -14.37 5.31
N GLY A 141 19.06 -13.31 5.96
CA GLY A 141 20.13 -13.43 6.97
C GLY A 141 19.67 -14.11 8.27
N ARG A 142 18.36 -14.08 8.55
CA ARG A 142 17.75 -14.68 9.73
C ARG A 142 16.41 -15.34 9.38
N HIS A 143 16.17 -16.51 9.94
CA HIS A 143 14.84 -17.11 10.02
C HIS A 143 14.52 -17.60 11.44
N ILE A 144 13.32 -17.28 11.93
CA ILE A 144 12.71 -17.89 13.12
C ILE A 144 11.22 -18.11 12.83
N GLY A 145 10.78 -19.36 12.69
CA GLY A 145 9.38 -19.63 12.35
C GLY A 145 9.12 -21.06 11.88
N THR A 146 8.17 -21.25 10.97
CA THR A 146 7.84 -22.58 10.45
C THR A 146 8.23 -22.71 8.99
N LEU A 147 8.82 -23.85 8.65
CA LEU A 147 9.10 -24.20 7.25
C LEU A 147 7.85 -24.73 6.54
N GLY A 148 7.02 -25.50 7.25
CA GLY A 148 5.75 -26.02 6.75
C GLY A 148 4.63 -24.98 6.72
N GLY A 149 3.54 -25.33 6.02
CA GLY A 149 2.43 -24.43 5.75
C GLY A 149 1.32 -24.35 6.77
N VAL A 150 1.19 -25.36 7.63
CA VAL A 150 0.10 -25.49 8.60
C VAL A 150 0.70 -25.78 9.96
N LEU A 151 0.16 -25.13 10.99
CA LEU A 151 0.46 -25.47 12.38
C LEU A 151 -0.48 -26.58 12.84
N PRO A 152 0.00 -27.64 13.49
CA PRO A 152 -0.89 -28.64 14.07
C PRO A 152 -1.75 -28.05 15.21
N ASP A 153 -1.21 -27.08 15.94
CA ASP A 153 -1.86 -26.31 17.01
C ASP A 153 -1.02 -25.04 17.25
N TYR A 154 -1.63 -23.89 17.54
CA TYR A 154 -0.91 -22.63 17.78
C TYR A 154 -0.27 -22.53 19.19
N TYR A 155 -0.68 -23.40 20.10
CA TYR A 155 -0.10 -23.59 21.44
C TYR A 155 0.91 -24.73 21.47
N VAL A 156 0.81 -25.71 20.56
CA VAL A 156 1.71 -26.86 20.47
C VAL A 156 2.24 -27.02 19.06
N TRP A 157 3.42 -26.47 18.80
CA TRP A 157 4.02 -26.40 17.47
C TRP A 157 5.54 -26.57 17.51
N SER A 158 6.20 -26.48 16.35
CA SER A 158 7.66 -26.53 16.26
C SER A 158 8.17 -25.29 15.56
N VAL A 159 9.13 -24.62 16.20
CA VAL A 159 9.85 -23.49 15.61
C VAL A 159 11.17 -23.97 15.02
N VAL A 160 11.55 -23.38 13.91
CA VAL A 160 12.88 -23.47 13.32
C VAL A 160 13.56 -22.14 13.53
N ASP A 161 14.68 -22.16 14.24
CA ASP A 161 15.58 -21.03 14.37
C ASP A 161 16.84 -21.32 13.55
N SER A 162 17.10 -20.50 12.53
CA SER A 162 18.27 -20.64 11.63
C SER A 162 19.63 -20.69 12.33
N ALA A 163 19.75 -20.20 13.57
CA ALA A 163 21.00 -20.19 14.33
C ALA A 163 21.08 -21.34 15.34
N THR A 164 19.95 -21.83 15.85
CA THR A 164 19.92 -22.84 16.94
C THR A 164 19.25 -24.16 16.56
N GLY A 165 18.61 -24.23 15.40
CA GLY A 165 17.94 -25.42 14.88
C GLY A 165 16.47 -25.53 15.30
N TYR A 166 15.96 -26.77 15.31
CA TYR A 166 14.57 -27.09 15.64
C TYR A 166 14.34 -27.09 17.15
N THR A 167 13.28 -26.39 17.59
CA THR A 167 12.83 -26.42 18.99
C THR A 167 11.33 -26.73 19.05
N PRO A 168 10.92 -27.87 19.66
CA PRO A 168 9.52 -28.12 19.97
C PRO A 168 9.00 -27.11 20.99
N VAL A 169 7.79 -26.60 20.77
CA VAL A 169 7.05 -25.72 21.67
C VAL A 169 5.80 -26.48 22.11
N ALA A 170 5.65 -26.70 23.41
CA ALA A 170 4.44 -27.26 23.98
C ALA A 170 4.02 -26.39 25.15
N LEU A 171 2.89 -25.70 25.01
CA LEU A 171 2.34 -24.85 26.06
C LEU A 171 1.26 -25.57 26.86
N ASP A 172 1.25 -25.30 28.16
CA ASP A 172 -0.01 -25.21 28.90
C ASP A 172 -0.54 -23.80 28.66
N ALA A 173 -1.77 -23.68 28.16
CA ALA A 173 -2.44 -22.42 27.85
C ALA A 173 -2.49 -21.43 29.04
N ASN A 174 -2.20 -21.90 30.26
CA ASN A 174 -2.21 -21.10 31.49
C ASN A 174 -0.82 -20.62 32.00
N VAL A 175 0.30 -20.96 31.34
CA VAL A 175 1.65 -20.79 31.95
C VAL A 175 2.55 -19.78 31.24
N ASP A 176 2.63 -19.79 29.89
CA ASP A 176 3.44 -18.80 29.14
C ASP A 176 2.81 -18.49 27.78
N VAL A 177 1.86 -17.55 27.78
CA VAL A 177 1.20 -17.09 26.55
C VAL A 177 2.19 -16.56 25.51
N THR A 178 3.42 -16.17 25.89
CA THR A 178 4.41 -15.59 24.97
C THR A 178 4.95 -16.57 23.93
N GLN A 179 4.73 -17.88 24.10
CA GLN A 179 5.10 -18.87 23.07
C GLN A 179 3.96 -19.20 22.09
N TYR A 180 2.75 -18.64 22.30
CA TYR A 180 1.64 -18.78 21.36
C TYR A 180 2.10 -18.29 19.98
N ALA A 181 1.89 -19.08 18.93
CA ALA A 181 2.60 -18.92 17.67
C ALA A 181 2.54 -17.49 17.09
N THR A 182 1.37 -16.85 17.08
CA THR A 182 1.21 -15.47 16.59
C THR A 182 1.97 -14.45 17.45
N LEU A 183 1.85 -14.55 18.77
CA LEU A 183 2.50 -13.62 19.70
C LEU A 183 4.03 -13.79 19.66
N ARG A 184 4.49 -15.04 19.61
CA ARG A 184 5.91 -15.36 19.50
C ARG A 184 6.51 -14.85 18.19
N THR A 185 5.80 -15.04 17.07
CA THR A 185 6.26 -14.54 15.76
C THR A 185 6.48 -13.03 15.79
N ALA A 186 5.55 -12.27 16.39
CA ALA A 186 5.69 -10.83 16.56
C ALA A 186 6.82 -10.44 17.53
N ARG A 187 6.97 -11.18 18.64
CA ARG A 187 8.05 -10.97 19.62
C ARG A 187 9.42 -11.17 18.99
N ASP A 188 9.65 -12.34 18.39
CA ASP A 188 10.94 -12.76 17.86
C ASP A 188 11.39 -11.81 16.73
N ALA A 189 10.45 -11.33 15.90
CA ALA A 189 10.71 -10.28 14.92
C ALA A 189 11.12 -8.94 15.56
N THR A 190 10.39 -8.50 16.59
CA THR A 190 10.66 -7.21 17.27
C THR A 190 12.00 -7.22 18.00
N GLU A 191 12.32 -8.32 18.67
CA GLU A 191 13.61 -8.51 19.34
C GLU A 191 14.76 -8.45 18.33
N TRP A 192 14.63 -9.10 17.17
CA TRP A 192 15.62 -9.01 16.11
C TRP A 192 15.73 -7.60 15.52
N ILE A 193 14.61 -6.93 15.24
CA ILE A 193 14.60 -5.55 14.71
C ILE A 193 15.36 -4.60 15.65
N ASN A 194 15.04 -4.66 16.95
CA ASN A 194 15.67 -3.81 17.95
C ASN A 194 17.16 -4.14 18.14
N ALA A 195 17.55 -5.41 17.99
CA ALA A 195 18.95 -5.83 18.05
C ALA A 195 19.78 -5.37 16.83
N ASN A 196 19.13 -5.05 15.71
CA ASN A 196 19.78 -4.65 14.45
C ASN A 196 19.61 -3.15 14.14
N ALA A 197 19.39 -2.30 15.15
CA ALA A 197 19.14 -0.87 14.97
C ALA A 197 20.28 -0.06 14.32
N ALA A 198 21.48 -0.63 14.21
CA ALA A 198 22.63 0.02 13.59
C ALA A 198 22.57 0.06 12.06
N ASP A 199 21.89 -0.91 11.45
CA ASP A 199 21.82 -1.09 10.00
C ASP A 199 20.37 -0.96 9.51
N PRO A 200 20.12 -0.50 8.26
CA PRO A 200 18.79 -0.61 7.69
C PRO A 200 18.38 -2.08 7.60
N TRP A 201 17.11 -2.37 7.82
CA TRP A 201 16.63 -3.74 7.84
C TRP A 201 15.42 -3.97 6.94
N PHE A 202 15.32 -5.20 6.44
CA PHE A 202 14.12 -5.75 5.81
C PHE A 202 13.62 -6.94 6.64
N ALA A 203 12.49 -6.75 7.31
CA ALA A 203 11.86 -7.79 8.12
C ALA A 203 10.57 -8.24 7.46
N THR A 204 10.42 -9.54 7.25
CA THR A 204 9.14 -10.16 6.89
C THR A 204 8.55 -10.82 8.12
N ILE A 205 7.36 -10.40 8.53
CA ILE A 205 6.55 -11.07 9.55
C ILE A 205 5.43 -11.79 8.81
N ALA A 206 5.65 -13.06 8.55
CA ALA A 206 4.72 -13.93 7.85
C ALA A 206 3.89 -14.71 8.87
N PHE A 207 2.77 -14.15 9.31
CA PHE A 207 1.90 -14.84 10.26
C PHE A 207 1.34 -16.14 9.67
N ASN A 208 1.13 -17.13 10.53
CA ASN A 208 0.29 -18.30 10.21
C ASN A 208 -1.20 -17.98 10.42
N THR A 209 -1.54 -17.00 11.26
CA THR A 209 -2.92 -16.59 11.52
C THR A 209 -3.48 -15.73 10.37
N PRO A 210 -4.80 -15.76 10.11
CA PRO A 210 -5.84 -16.62 10.73
C PRO A 210 -6.02 -18.05 10.18
N HIS A 211 -5.07 -18.66 9.47
CA HIS A 211 -5.20 -20.04 8.96
C HIS A 211 -5.60 -21.06 10.03
N ASP A 212 -6.38 -22.08 9.63
CA ASP A 212 -6.81 -23.18 10.49
C ASP A 212 -5.60 -23.96 11.09
N PRO A 213 -5.75 -24.61 12.26
CA PRO A 213 -6.99 -24.86 13.02
C PRO A 213 -7.51 -23.62 13.75
N PHE A 214 -8.81 -23.35 13.63
CA PHE A 214 -9.45 -22.23 14.32
C PHE A 214 -9.63 -22.51 15.80
N HIS A 215 -9.33 -21.53 16.64
CA HIS A 215 -9.32 -21.68 18.09
C HIS A 215 -9.41 -20.32 18.79
N VAL A 216 -9.69 -20.31 20.09
CA VAL A 216 -9.67 -19.08 20.89
C VAL A 216 -8.23 -18.70 21.21
N PRO A 217 -7.73 -17.54 20.75
CA PRO A 217 -6.37 -17.08 21.04
C PRO A 217 -6.25 -16.50 22.47
N PRO A 218 -5.04 -16.41 23.05
CA PRO A 218 -4.85 -15.89 24.40
C PRO A 218 -5.01 -14.37 24.43
N GLY A 219 -5.57 -13.82 25.51
CA GLY A 219 -5.62 -12.37 25.75
C GLY A 219 -6.99 -11.73 25.93
N GLY A 220 -8.08 -12.52 25.96
CA GLY A 220 -9.42 -12.01 26.32
C GLY A 220 -9.93 -10.97 25.33
N TYR A 221 -10.15 -11.39 24.09
CA TYR A 221 -10.72 -10.55 23.03
C TYR A 221 -12.19 -10.28 23.34
N ASP A 222 -12.61 -9.03 23.12
CA ASP A 222 -13.89 -8.52 23.57
C ASP A 222 -15.03 -9.31 22.93
N ALA A 223 -15.79 -10.02 23.76
CA ALA A 223 -16.99 -10.75 23.41
C ALA A 223 -18.17 -9.82 23.09
N ALA A 224 -17.90 -8.62 22.55
CA ALA A 224 -18.93 -7.66 22.17
C ALA A 224 -19.90 -8.24 21.13
N THR A 225 -19.50 -9.30 20.43
CA THR A 225 -20.38 -10.30 19.83
C THR A 225 -20.22 -11.61 20.60
N ALA A 226 -21.25 -12.02 21.34
CA ALA A 226 -21.31 -13.32 22.00
C ALA A 226 -21.47 -14.41 20.92
N GLY A 227 -20.38 -14.77 20.26
CA GLY A 227 -20.35 -15.85 19.28
C GLY A 227 -20.19 -17.23 19.92
N ASN A 228 -20.60 -18.27 19.20
CA ASN A 228 -20.41 -19.64 19.65
C ASN A 228 -18.92 -20.02 19.48
N PRO A 229 -18.19 -20.42 20.54
CA PRO A 229 -16.78 -20.82 20.45
C PRO A 229 -16.56 -22.14 19.68
N ALA A 230 -17.63 -22.76 19.17
CA ALA A 230 -17.58 -23.87 18.22
C ALA A 230 -17.82 -23.42 16.77
N ASP A 231 -17.93 -22.12 16.50
CA ASP A 231 -18.18 -21.53 15.19
C ASP A 231 -16.89 -21.01 14.58
N ASP A 232 -16.51 -21.55 13.42
CA ASP A 232 -15.27 -21.23 12.71
C ASP A 232 -15.22 -19.76 12.27
N ASP A 233 -16.36 -19.15 11.88
CA ASP A 233 -16.46 -17.73 11.52
C ASP A 233 -16.12 -16.82 12.68
N TYR A 234 -16.58 -17.21 13.88
CA TYR A 234 -16.32 -16.49 15.12
C TYR A 234 -14.85 -16.64 15.54
N LEU A 235 -14.34 -17.88 15.52
CA LEU A 235 -12.95 -18.17 15.87
C LEU A 235 -11.97 -17.48 14.90
N PHE A 236 -12.28 -17.44 13.61
CA PHE A 236 -11.52 -16.68 12.61
C PHE A 236 -11.43 -15.20 13.00
N ASN A 237 -12.55 -14.56 13.35
CA ASN A 237 -12.57 -13.16 13.78
C ASN A 237 -11.75 -12.93 15.07
N LEU A 238 -11.76 -13.87 16.01
CA LEU A 238 -10.92 -13.78 17.21
C LEU A 238 -9.43 -13.88 16.85
N MET A 239 -9.06 -14.78 15.94
CA MET A 239 -7.69 -14.94 15.47
C MET A 239 -7.18 -13.70 14.69
N VAL A 240 -8.02 -13.10 13.85
CA VAL A 240 -7.72 -11.82 13.18
C VAL A 240 -7.53 -10.69 14.20
N GLN A 241 -8.40 -10.58 15.21
CA GLN A 241 -8.25 -9.59 16.27
C GLN A 241 -6.99 -9.84 17.13
N ASN A 242 -6.60 -11.09 17.34
CA ASN A 242 -5.32 -11.42 17.98
C ASN A 242 -4.12 -10.99 17.14
N MET A 243 -4.15 -11.23 15.83
CA MET A 243 -3.13 -10.72 14.91
C MET A 243 -3.03 -9.20 14.97
N ASP A 244 -4.17 -8.49 14.89
CA ASP A 244 -4.24 -7.04 15.00
C ASP A 244 -3.64 -6.54 16.33
N GLY A 245 -3.95 -7.21 17.43
CA GLY A 245 -3.31 -6.95 18.70
C GLY A 245 -1.79 -7.10 18.61
N ASN A 246 -1.29 -8.22 18.07
CA ASN A 246 0.15 -8.40 17.90
C ASN A 246 0.79 -7.32 17.02
N ILE A 247 0.12 -6.82 15.97
CA ILE A 247 0.55 -5.64 15.22
C ILE A 247 0.67 -4.42 16.13
N GLY A 248 -0.34 -4.14 16.96
CA GLY A 248 -0.26 -3.04 17.92
C GLY A 248 0.86 -3.18 18.95
N ARG A 249 1.26 -4.40 19.32
CA ARG A 249 2.47 -4.63 20.14
C ARG A 249 3.75 -4.23 19.41
N LEU A 250 3.86 -4.54 18.11
CA LEU A 250 4.99 -4.13 17.26
C LEU A 250 5.10 -2.60 17.21
N ILE A 251 3.98 -1.91 16.97
CA ILE A 251 3.96 -0.44 16.76
C ILE A 251 3.82 0.36 18.06
N GLY A 252 3.67 -0.31 19.20
CA GLY A 252 3.68 0.31 20.52
C GLY A 252 2.37 0.98 20.96
N THR A 253 1.22 0.53 20.45
CA THR A 253 -0.09 1.05 20.87
C THR A 253 -0.59 0.37 22.15
N SER A 254 -1.37 1.10 22.95
CA SER A 254 -2.08 0.56 24.11
C SER A 254 -3.42 -0.11 23.79
N GLY A 255 -3.86 -0.07 22.52
CA GLY A 255 -5.13 -0.60 22.01
C GLY A 255 -5.17 -2.13 21.89
N GLN A 256 -4.59 -2.82 22.87
CA GLN A 256 -4.53 -4.27 22.93
C GLN A 256 -5.69 -4.82 23.75
N PRO A 257 -6.53 -5.72 23.20
CA PRO A 257 -7.37 -6.57 24.04
C PRO A 257 -6.47 -7.27 25.08
N GLY A 258 -6.80 -7.08 26.36
CA GLY A 258 -6.06 -7.60 27.50
C GLY A 258 -4.95 -6.71 28.09
N GLY A 259 -4.55 -5.58 27.47
CA GLY A 259 -3.65 -4.58 28.05
C GLY A 259 -2.21 -5.04 28.42
N LEU A 260 -1.88 -6.32 28.22
CA LEU A 260 -0.57 -6.88 28.57
C LEU A 260 0.42 -6.71 27.42
N ARG A 261 1.53 -6.06 27.76
CA ARG A 261 2.69 -5.89 26.88
C ARG A 261 3.72 -6.95 27.19
N TYR A 262 3.81 -7.94 26.32
CA TYR A 262 4.68 -9.11 26.51
C TYR A 262 6.14 -8.85 26.10
N PHE A 263 6.39 -7.86 25.24
CA PHE A 263 7.72 -7.46 24.75
C PHE A 263 7.76 -5.96 24.39
N PRO A 264 8.95 -5.30 24.39
CA PRO A 264 9.09 -3.90 23.95
C PRO A 264 8.73 -3.76 22.46
N PRO A 265 8.21 -2.61 21.99
CA PRO A 265 7.82 -2.46 20.59
C PRO A 265 9.09 -2.30 19.73
N ILE A 266 8.91 -2.10 18.43
CA ILE A 266 9.96 -1.53 17.60
C ILE A 266 10.32 -0.14 18.17
N ALA A 267 11.61 0.13 18.36
CA ALA A 267 12.08 1.40 18.88
C ALA A 267 11.55 2.58 18.06
N ALA A 268 11.21 3.69 18.71
CA ALA A 268 10.49 4.82 18.10
C ALA A 268 11.24 5.46 16.92
N ASP A 269 12.57 5.51 17.00
CA ASP A 269 13.47 5.98 15.95
C ASP A 269 13.52 5.01 14.76
N GLN A 270 13.53 3.70 15.02
CA GLN A 270 13.42 2.70 13.96
C GLN A 270 12.03 2.72 13.29
N LEU A 271 10.96 2.78 14.07
CA LEU A 271 9.58 2.78 13.58
C LEU A 271 9.30 4.02 12.73
N SER A 272 9.74 5.20 13.16
CA SER A 272 9.59 6.43 12.35
C SER A 272 10.42 6.43 11.05
N ASN A 273 11.46 5.58 10.97
CA ASN A 273 12.23 5.31 9.76
C ASN A 273 11.75 4.08 8.97
N THR A 274 10.52 3.60 9.19
CA THR A 274 10.01 2.36 8.56
C THR A 274 8.90 2.63 7.56
N ILE A 275 8.91 1.92 6.43
CA ILE A 275 7.73 1.71 5.58
C ILE A 275 7.15 0.33 5.94
N ILE A 276 5.88 0.30 6.34
CA ILE A 276 5.18 -0.93 6.73
C ILE A 276 4.25 -1.34 5.60
N ILE A 277 4.30 -2.60 5.19
CA ILE A 277 3.42 -3.19 4.18
C ILE A 277 2.61 -4.28 4.87
N PHE A 278 1.29 -4.14 4.95
CA PHE A 278 0.38 -5.18 5.42
C PHE A 278 -0.36 -5.78 4.23
N ILE A 279 -0.40 -7.10 4.13
CA ILE A 279 -1.06 -7.79 3.02
C ILE A 279 -1.60 -9.17 3.42
N GLY A 280 -2.73 -9.61 2.83
CA GLY A 280 -3.18 -11.01 2.86
C GLY A 280 -2.52 -11.84 1.76
N ASP A 281 -2.22 -13.12 1.98
CA ASP A 281 -1.57 -13.96 0.96
C ASP A 281 -2.53 -14.64 -0.02
N ASN A 282 -3.81 -14.75 0.30
CA ASN A 282 -4.88 -15.23 -0.58
C ASN A 282 -6.25 -14.90 0.01
N GLY A 283 -7.32 -15.29 -0.69
CA GLY A 283 -8.68 -15.26 -0.19
C GLY A 283 -8.88 -15.99 1.13
N THR A 284 -9.99 -15.70 1.80
CA THR A 284 -10.43 -16.40 3.01
C THR A 284 -10.92 -17.81 2.67
N PRO A 285 -10.69 -18.85 3.49
CA PRO A 285 -11.09 -20.23 3.20
C PRO A 285 -12.60 -20.42 3.13
N ALA A 286 -12.99 -21.49 2.41
CA ALA A 286 -14.36 -22.00 2.45
C ALA A 286 -14.77 -22.32 3.89
N GLY A 287 -16.03 -22.06 4.21
CA GLY A 287 -16.56 -22.25 5.57
C GLY A 287 -16.38 -21.05 6.49
N VAL A 288 -15.63 -20.03 6.04
CA VAL A 288 -15.62 -18.68 6.65
C VAL A 288 -16.09 -17.63 5.64
N SER A 289 -15.60 -17.70 4.39
CA SER A 289 -16.21 -16.95 3.29
C SER A 289 -17.43 -17.68 2.74
N LEU A 290 -18.55 -16.97 2.59
CA LEU A 290 -19.80 -17.49 2.04
C LEU A 290 -19.83 -17.52 0.51
N GLU A 291 -19.06 -16.65 -0.16
CA GLU A 291 -18.99 -16.54 -1.62
C GLU A 291 -17.54 -16.33 -2.03
N GLU A 292 -17.05 -17.10 -3.01
CA GLU A 292 -15.71 -17.01 -3.58
C GLU A 292 -14.57 -17.09 -2.55
N HIS A 293 -13.73 -18.12 -2.61
CA HIS A 293 -12.80 -18.40 -1.50
C HIS A 293 -11.41 -18.83 -1.96
N LYS A 294 -10.51 -18.94 -0.99
CA LYS A 294 -9.18 -19.55 -1.17
C LYS A 294 -9.25 -20.78 -2.07
N THR A 295 -8.25 -20.95 -2.92
CA THR A 295 -8.13 -21.98 -3.98
C THR A 295 -8.95 -21.72 -5.24
N GLU A 296 -9.89 -20.78 -5.23
CA GLU A 296 -10.62 -20.36 -6.42
C GLU A 296 -9.98 -19.14 -7.08
N ILE A 297 -10.19 -18.99 -8.39
CA ILE A 297 -9.66 -17.86 -9.18
C ILE A 297 -10.61 -16.66 -9.25
N TYR A 298 -11.73 -16.73 -8.52
CA TYR A 298 -12.67 -15.62 -8.40
C TYR A 298 -12.15 -14.55 -7.45
N GLU A 299 -12.79 -13.37 -7.43
CA GLU A 299 -12.34 -12.21 -6.67
C GLU A 299 -12.10 -12.57 -5.19
N GLY A 300 -13.04 -13.27 -4.56
CA GLY A 300 -12.90 -13.67 -3.16
C GLY A 300 -11.73 -14.62 -2.87
N GLY A 301 -11.20 -15.31 -3.89
CA GLY A 301 -10.03 -16.18 -3.79
C GLY A 301 -8.69 -15.51 -4.04
N VAL A 302 -8.65 -14.44 -4.85
CA VAL A 302 -7.40 -13.79 -5.27
C VAL A 302 -7.26 -12.33 -4.83
N ARG A 303 -8.32 -11.66 -4.41
CA ARG A 303 -8.26 -10.25 -4.01
C ARG A 303 -8.00 -10.11 -2.52
N VAL A 304 -6.99 -9.32 -2.15
CA VAL A 304 -6.44 -9.28 -0.78
C VAL A 304 -6.33 -7.85 -0.26
N PRO A 305 -6.53 -7.62 1.06
CA PRO A 305 -6.30 -6.30 1.62
C PRO A 305 -4.81 -5.97 1.54
N MET A 306 -4.46 -4.77 1.07
CA MET A 306 -3.08 -4.29 1.08
C MET A 306 -3.00 -2.83 1.53
N ILE A 307 -2.12 -2.55 2.49
CA ILE A 307 -1.85 -1.20 3.00
C ILE A 307 -0.34 -0.97 2.99
N ILE A 308 0.10 0.19 2.51
CA ILE A 308 1.48 0.68 2.69
C ILE A 308 1.44 1.91 3.59
N THR A 309 2.08 1.84 4.75
CA THR A 309 2.03 2.84 5.82
C THR A 309 3.38 3.51 6.00
N ASP A 310 3.33 4.82 6.27
CA ASP A 310 4.49 5.61 6.66
C ASP A 310 4.67 5.60 8.18
N GLY A 311 5.80 5.07 8.65
CA GLY A 311 6.08 4.94 10.07
C GLY A 311 6.19 6.27 10.83
N GLN A 312 6.63 7.35 10.16
CA GLN A 312 6.66 8.69 10.77
C GLN A 312 5.24 9.24 10.93
N ALA A 313 4.40 9.12 9.90
CA ALA A 313 2.99 9.50 9.99
C ALA A 313 2.28 8.74 11.12
N LEU A 314 2.48 7.41 11.17
CA LEU A 314 1.93 6.54 12.22
C LEU A 314 2.36 6.98 13.62
N MET A 315 3.65 7.23 13.82
CA MET A 315 4.18 7.70 15.11
C MET A 315 3.62 9.06 15.50
N ASN A 316 3.41 9.95 14.53
CA ASN A 316 2.79 11.24 14.81
C ASN A 316 1.34 11.05 15.27
N GLU A 317 0.54 10.19 14.63
CA GLU A 317 -0.84 9.91 15.08
C GLU A 317 -0.86 9.33 16.49
N ILE A 318 -0.04 8.32 16.76
CA ILE A 318 0.06 7.67 18.08
C ILE A 318 0.40 8.68 19.18
N ASN A 319 1.26 9.66 18.88
CA ASN A 319 1.69 10.68 19.83
C ASN A 319 0.79 11.93 19.84
N GLY A 320 -0.32 11.95 19.09
CA GLY A 320 -1.21 13.11 18.99
C GLY A 320 -0.56 14.33 18.32
N GLN A 321 0.39 14.10 17.41
CA GLN A 321 1.12 15.12 16.66
C GLN A 321 0.54 15.29 15.25
N ALA A 322 0.86 16.41 14.60
CA ALA A 322 0.47 16.65 13.22
C ALA A 322 1.09 15.59 12.29
N ILE A 323 0.27 14.99 11.42
CA ILE A 323 0.71 13.94 10.51
C ILE A 323 1.64 14.53 9.45
N SER A 324 2.88 14.04 9.40
CA SER A 324 3.87 14.40 8.39
C SER A 324 4.62 13.15 7.93
N PRO A 325 4.23 12.53 6.80
CA PRO A 325 4.91 11.35 6.32
C PRO A 325 6.32 11.67 5.86
N ARG A 326 7.21 10.68 5.95
CA ARG A 326 8.61 10.78 5.57
C ARG A 326 8.91 10.21 4.19
N PHE A 327 8.25 9.12 3.83
CA PHE A 327 8.48 8.32 2.62
C PHE A 327 7.29 8.33 1.67
N LEU A 328 6.07 8.40 2.20
CA LEU A 328 4.86 8.56 1.39
C LEU A 328 4.65 10.02 1.02
N HIS A 329 4.09 10.27 -0.16
CA HIS A 329 3.59 11.62 -0.45
C HIS A 329 2.44 11.96 0.50
N ALA A 330 2.37 13.21 0.99
CA ALA A 330 1.33 13.64 1.94
C ALA A 330 -0.10 13.32 1.48
N SER A 331 -0.38 13.50 0.18
CA SER A 331 -1.70 13.18 -0.40
C SER A 331 -2.01 11.67 -0.48
N ARG A 332 -1.06 10.78 -0.19
CA ARG A 332 -1.24 9.32 -0.21
C ARG A 332 -1.55 8.77 1.17
N VAL A 333 -1.24 9.51 2.22
CA VAL A 333 -1.66 9.18 3.58
C VAL A 333 -3.17 9.32 3.69
N ASN A 334 -3.81 8.31 4.27
CA ASN A 334 -5.25 8.20 4.43
C ASN A 334 -6.04 8.16 3.10
N ALA A 335 -5.40 7.68 2.03
CA ALA A 335 -6.02 7.57 0.71
C ALA A 335 -6.32 6.11 0.32
N THR A 336 -7.02 5.96 -0.81
CA THR A 336 -7.22 4.69 -1.50
C THR A 336 -6.67 4.79 -2.92
N ALA A 337 -5.90 3.79 -3.33
CA ALA A 337 -5.42 3.56 -4.67
C ALA A 337 -6.22 2.41 -5.30
N SER A 338 -6.76 2.64 -6.50
CA SER A 338 -7.49 1.64 -7.29
C SER A 338 -6.65 1.02 -8.42
N GLN A 339 -5.36 1.37 -8.49
CA GLN A 339 -4.42 0.77 -9.42
C GLN A 339 -4.38 -0.74 -9.22
N MET A 340 -4.41 -1.48 -10.33
CA MET A 340 -4.22 -2.93 -10.31
C MET A 340 -2.76 -3.25 -9.99
N ILE A 341 -2.55 -3.97 -8.90
CA ILE A 341 -1.25 -4.40 -8.42
C ILE A 341 -1.33 -5.89 -8.11
N HIS A 342 -0.36 -6.65 -8.57
CA HIS A 342 -0.25 -8.05 -8.21
C HIS A 342 0.82 -8.22 -7.12
N VAL A 343 0.69 -9.21 -6.23
CA VAL A 343 1.68 -9.49 -5.16
C VAL A 343 3.11 -9.66 -5.68
N THR A 344 3.26 -10.13 -6.92
CA THR A 344 4.54 -10.22 -7.63
C THR A 344 5.26 -8.86 -7.74
N ASP A 345 4.51 -7.77 -7.85
CA ASP A 345 5.04 -6.42 -7.99
C ASP A 345 5.73 -5.90 -6.72
N LEU A 346 5.45 -6.51 -5.55
CA LEU A 346 6.15 -6.19 -4.31
C LEU A 346 7.65 -6.45 -4.41
N TYR A 347 8.07 -7.42 -5.22
CA TYR A 347 9.49 -7.74 -5.45
C TYR A 347 10.27 -6.52 -5.95
N ALA A 348 9.85 -5.92 -7.06
CA ALA A 348 10.52 -4.76 -7.63
C ALA A 348 10.27 -3.49 -6.79
N THR A 349 9.07 -3.36 -6.24
CA THR A 349 8.66 -2.17 -5.49
C THR A 349 9.43 -2.04 -4.18
N ILE A 350 9.58 -3.12 -3.40
CA ILE A 350 10.34 -3.08 -2.14
C ILE A 350 11.79 -2.67 -2.41
N VAL A 351 12.43 -3.26 -3.42
CA VAL A 351 13.80 -2.88 -3.83
C VAL A 351 13.87 -1.38 -4.16
N ARG A 352 12.93 -0.85 -4.94
CA ARG A 352 12.85 0.59 -5.28
C ARG A 352 12.49 1.52 -4.11
N LEU A 353 11.84 1.01 -3.08
CA LEU A 353 11.61 1.74 -1.84
C LEU A 353 12.92 1.87 -1.04
N THR A 354 13.74 0.81 -1.01
CA THR A 354 15.06 0.80 -0.33
C THR A 354 16.15 1.56 -1.09
N ASP A 355 16.16 1.45 -2.43
CA ASP A 355 17.08 2.14 -3.32
C ASP A 355 16.30 2.66 -4.56
N PRO A 356 15.92 3.95 -4.58
CA PRO A 356 15.22 4.54 -5.72
C PRO A 356 15.97 4.42 -7.04
N GLY A 357 17.31 4.29 -7.00
CA GLY A 357 18.18 4.15 -8.17
C GLY A 357 18.30 2.71 -8.69
N ALA A 358 17.82 1.71 -7.94
CA ALA A 358 17.99 0.30 -8.28
C ALA A 358 17.44 -0.03 -9.67
N ASN A 359 18.31 -0.33 -10.62
CA ASN A 359 17.94 -0.59 -12.02
C ASN A 359 18.36 -2.00 -12.49
N THR A 360 18.91 -2.80 -11.59
CA THR A 360 19.41 -4.14 -11.87
C THR A 360 18.44 -5.16 -11.28
N PHE A 361 17.63 -5.75 -12.15
CA PHE A 361 16.70 -6.82 -11.81
C PHE A 361 16.91 -7.99 -12.78
N PRO A 362 16.53 -9.23 -12.40
CA PRO A 362 16.48 -10.34 -13.34
C PRO A 362 15.67 -9.97 -14.58
N SER A 363 16.20 -10.23 -15.78
CA SER A 363 15.58 -9.81 -17.05
C SER A 363 14.25 -10.52 -17.35
N ASP A 364 13.98 -11.62 -16.66
CA ASP A 364 12.83 -12.50 -16.82
C ASP A 364 11.76 -12.30 -15.73
N MET A 365 11.93 -11.32 -14.83
CA MET A 365 10.94 -11.00 -13.80
C MET A 365 9.58 -10.59 -14.42
N ASP A 366 8.50 -10.95 -13.74
CA ASP A 366 7.14 -10.50 -14.05
C ASP A 366 6.76 -9.21 -13.30
N ALA A 367 7.48 -8.93 -12.20
CA ALA A 367 7.23 -7.80 -11.31
C ALA A 367 7.36 -6.44 -11.99
N LYS A 368 6.45 -5.53 -11.62
CA LYS A 368 6.51 -4.11 -11.98
C LYS A 368 6.68 -3.25 -10.74
N ASP A 369 7.51 -2.22 -10.84
CA ASP A 369 7.62 -1.23 -9.78
C ASP A 369 6.40 -0.30 -9.78
N PHE A 370 5.76 -0.17 -8.62
CA PHE A 370 4.69 0.81 -8.38
C PHE A 370 5.05 1.81 -7.27
N SER A 371 6.32 1.93 -6.87
CA SER A 371 6.77 2.87 -5.84
C SER A 371 6.37 4.33 -6.15
N GLY A 372 6.24 4.69 -7.43
CA GLY A 372 5.69 5.99 -7.85
C GLY A 372 4.25 6.24 -7.40
N VAL A 373 3.41 5.21 -7.26
CA VAL A 373 2.03 5.33 -6.72
C VAL A 373 2.06 5.76 -5.25
N VAL A 374 3.10 5.37 -4.52
CA VAL A 374 3.32 5.67 -3.10
C VAL A 374 3.98 7.05 -2.92
N LYS A 375 4.97 7.36 -3.77
CA LYS A 375 5.85 8.53 -3.64
C LYS A 375 5.36 9.79 -4.37
N ASN A 376 4.47 9.67 -5.35
CA ASN A 376 4.00 10.82 -6.14
C ASN A 376 2.62 11.31 -5.69
N PRO A 377 2.30 12.60 -5.87
CA PRO A 377 0.97 13.14 -5.57
C PRO A 377 -0.15 12.40 -6.30
N ILE A 378 -1.36 12.46 -5.73
CA ILE A 378 -2.58 12.07 -6.45
C ILE A 378 -2.83 13.12 -7.53
N ILE A 379 -2.69 12.73 -8.79
CA ILE A 379 -3.02 13.60 -9.93
C ILE A 379 -4.50 13.43 -10.23
N ILE A 380 -5.33 14.39 -9.80
CA ILE A 380 -6.74 14.47 -10.20
C ILE A 380 -6.76 14.98 -11.65
N ARG A 381 -6.93 14.08 -12.61
CA ARG A 381 -7.22 14.47 -13.99
C ARG A 381 -8.69 14.86 -14.07
N PRO A 382 -9.06 16.06 -14.57
CA PRO A 382 -10.45 16.39 -14.84
C PRO A 382 -11.03 15.33 -15.79
N ALA A 383 -12.18 14.74 -15.44
CA ALA A 383 -12.83 13.75 -16.26
C ALA A 383 -13.14 14.35 -17.65
N ILE A 384 -12.49 13.85 -18.69
CA ILE A 384 -12.88 14.16 -20.07
C ILE A 384 -14.14 13.33 -20.33
N LYS A 385 -15.32 13.96 -20.32
CA LYS A 385 -16.56 13.29 -20.77
C LYS A 385 -16.32 12.78 -22.21
N PRO A 386 -16.61 11.50 -22.50
CA PRO A 386 -16.59 11.04 -23.89
C PRO A 386 -17.59 11.89 -24.69
N PRO A 387 -17.27 12.26 -25.94
CA PRO A 387 -18.19 13.02 -26.77
C PRO A 387 -19.50 12.25 -26.95
N VAL A 388 -20.62 12.91 -26.68
CA VAL A 388 -21.95 12.35 -26.93
C VAL A 388 -22.12 12.21 -28.44
N ILE A 389 -21.97 10.98 -28.96
CA ILE A 389 -22.32 10.68 -30.35
C ILE A 389 -23.85 10.60 -30.44
N ARG A 390 -24.49 11.68 -30.93
CA ARG A 390 -25.90 11.62 -31.31
C ARG A 390 -26.02 10.88 -32.65
N PRO A 391 -26.97 9.94 -32.82
CA PRO A 391 -27.19 9.29 -34.10
C PRO A 391 -27.59 10.33 -35.17
N GLY A 392 -26.83 10.43 -36.26
CA GLY A 392 -27.19 11.23 -37.44
C GLY A 392 -26.48 12.57 -37.64
N GLY A 393 -25.49 12.94 -36.82
CA GLY A 393 -24.69 14.15 -37.04
C GLY A 393 -23.49 13.92 -37.97
N ILE A 394 -23.35 14.75 -39.01
CA ILE A 394 -22.14 14.85 -39.85
C ILE A 394 -20.92 15.10 -38.92
N PRO A 395 -19.78 14.41 -39.08
CA PRO A 395 -18.61 14.63 -38.23
C PRO A 395 -18.07 16.04 -38.48
N THR A 396 -18.38 16.98 -37.59
CA THR A 396 -17.61 18.21 -37.48
C THR A 396 -16.25 17.83 -36.89
N ARG A 397 -15.18 18.37 -37.48
CA ARG A 397 -13.81 18.25 -36.95
C ARG A 397 -13.84 18.42 -35.42
N PRO A 398 -13.12 17.59 -34.65
CA PRO A 398 -13.08 17.78 -33.20
C PRO A 398 -12.58 19.22 -32.94
N PRO A 399 -13.23 19.98 -32.05
CA PRO A 399 -12.62 21.20 -31.57
C PRO A 399 -11.28 20.82 -30.97
N VAL A 400 -10.21 21.46 -31.42
CA VAL A 400 -8.92 21.41 -30.72
C VAL A 400 -9.16 22.11 -29.38
N ILE A 401 -9.58 21.34 -28.38
CA ILE A 401 -9.70 21.83 -27.01
C ILE A 401 -8.27 21.88 -26.48
N VAL A 402 -7.67 23.05 -26.65
CA VAL A 402 -6.48 23.44 -25.90
C VAL A 402 -6.84 23.31 -24.40
N PRO A 403 -6.08 22.54 -23.59
CA PRO A 403 -6.41 22.36 -22.19
C PRO A 403 -6.61 23.71 -21.48
N PRO A 404 -7.54 23.82 -20.51
CA PRO A 404 -7.72 25.04 -19.71
C PRO A 404 -6.40 25.55 -19.13
N ILE A 405 -5.48 24.64 -18.78
CA ILE A 405 -4.12 24.94 -18.32
C ILE A 405 -3.27 25.66 -19.37
N LEU A 406 -3.39 25.34 -20.67
CA LEU A 406 -2.66 26.09 -21.70
C LEU A 406 -3.22 27.51 -21.84
N ASN A 407 -4.51 27.73 -21.60
CA ASN A 407 -5.08 29.09 -21.56
C ASN A 407 -4.65 29.84 -20.29
N ILE A 408 -4.49 29.15 -19.16
CA ILE A 408 -3.93 29.73 -17.92
C ILE A 408 -2.45 30.07 -18.10
N VAL A 409 -1.64 29.19 -18.69
CA VAL A 409 -0.22 29.45 -19.00
C VAL A 409 -0.07 30.54 -20.06
N ARG A 410 -0.97 30.61 -21.05
CA ARG A 410 -1.02 31.70 -22.04
C ARG A 410 -1.46 33.03 -21.42
N ALA A 411 -2.42 33.02 -20.50
CA ALA A 411 -2.84 34.20 -19.75
C ALA A 411 -1.75 34.67 -18.76
N PHE A 412 -0.99 33.75 -18.16
CA PHE A 412 0.14 34.03 -17.27
C PHE A 412 1.30 34.67 -18.04
N ASN A 413 1.66 34.11 -19.20
CA ASN A 413 2.65 34.71 -20.11
C ASN A 413 2.17 36.06 -20.68
N PHE A 414 0.87 36.21 -20.97
CA PHE A 414 0.31 37.48 -21.42
C PHE A 414 0.30 38.53 -20.31
N SER A 415 0.02 38.18 -19.06
CA SER A 415 0.04 39.06 -17.89
C SER A 415 1.45 39.57 -17.55
N GLN A 416 2.44 38.66 -17.52
CA GLN A 416 3.86 38.97 -17.32
C GLN A 416 4.45 39.79 -18.49
N TRP A 417 3.98 39.55 -19.72
CA TRP A 417 4.36 40.34 -20.88
C TRP A 417 3.67 41.72 -20.90
N TYR A 418 2.39 41.79 -20.53
CA TYR A 418 1.57 43.00 -20.45
C TYR A 418 2.12 44.02 -19.45
N THR A 419 2.68 43.55 -18.34
CA THR A 419 3.36 44.41 -17.36
C THR A 419 4.72 44.93 -17.84
N ASN A 420 5.38 44.23 -18.77
CA ASN A 420 6.75 44.53 -19.18
C ASN A 420 6.88 45.24 -20.55
N SER A 421 5.92 45.12 -21.46
CA SER A 421 6.00 45.73 -22.80
C SER A 421 5.07 46.94 -22.94
N GLY A 422 5.57 48.12 -22.60
CA GLY A 422 4.86 49.40 -22.69
C GLY A 422 4.56 49.92 -24.11
N ASN A 423 4.33 49.07 -25.10
CA ASN A 423 4.14 49.50 -26.50
C ASN A 423 2.86 48.93 -27.13
N ARG A 424 1.81 49.76 -27.19
CA ARG A 424 0.46 49.42 -27.65
C ARG A 424 0.37 48.98 -29.12
N ALA A 425 1.36 49.29 -29.96
CA ALA A 425 1.33 48.95 -31.38
C ALA A 425 1.67 47.46 -31.66
N THR A 426 2.54 46.85 -30.84
CA THR A 426 2.93 45.44 -30.96
C THR A 426 1.82 44.49 -30.49
N ILE A 427 0.97 44.98 -29.55
CA ILE A 427 -0.17 44.27 -28.97
C ILE A 427 -1.24 43.93 -30.04
N ARG A 428 -1.46 44.85 -31.00
CA ARG A 428 -2.49 44.70 -32.03
C ARG A 428 -2.20 43.58 -33.04
N ASN A 429 -0.92 43.31 -33.32
CA ASN A 429 -0.50 42.24 -34.22
C ASN A 429 -0.42 40.85 -33.54
N ALA A 430 -0.29 40.80 -32.21
CA ALA A 430 -0.28 39.54 -31.46
C ALA A 430 -1.70 38.99 -31.24
N ALA A 431 -2.68 39.85 -30.98
CA ALA A 431 -4.10 39.47 -30.83
C ALA A 431 -4.67 38.84 -32.11
N TYR A 432 -4.28 39.34 -33.28
CA TYR A 432 -4.69 38.81 -34.59
C TYR A 432 -4.20 37.38 -34.86
N LYS A 433 -3.11 36.94 -34.21
CA LYS A 433 -2.59 35.57 -34.32
C LYS A 433 -3.18 34.59 -33.29
N LEU A 434 -3.91 35.09 -32.29
CA LEU A 434 -4.45 34.32 -31.17
C LEU A 434 -5.98 34.15 -31.19
N ASN A 435 -6.66 34.66 -32.23
CA ASN A 435 -8.07 34.40 -32.53
C ASN A 435 -9.07 34.78 -31.40
N PHE A 436 -8.81 35.89 -30.70
CA PHE A 436 -9.78 36.47 -29.76
C PHE A 436 -10.77 37.36 -30.51
N ASP A 437 -12.07 37.13 -30.31
CA ASP A 437 -13.17 37.97 -30.80
C ASP A 437 -13.11 39.36 -30.13
N GLU A 438 -13.20 40.42 -30.93
CA GLU A 438 -12.99 41.83 -30.53
C GLU A 438 -14.10 42.40 -29.62
N THR A 439 -15.09 41.60 -29.23
CA THR A 439 -16.26 42.07 -28.45
C THR A 439 -16.19 41.78 -26.95
N MET A 440 -15.20 41.03 -26.44
CA MET A 440 -15.12 40.66 -25.03
C MET A 440 -14.12 41.49 -24.21
N ASN A 441 -14.63 42.15 -23.16
CA ASN A 441 -13.83 42.85 -22.15
C ASN A 441 -13.10 41.83 -21.24
N PRO A 442 -11.76 41.81 -21.21
CA PRO A 442 -10.97 40.75 -20.57
C PRO A 442 -11.01 40.76 -19.03
N GLN A 443 -11.56 41.79 -18.39
CA GLN A 443 -11.76 41.80 -16.93
C GLN A 443 -13.03 41.06 -16.48
N TYR A 444 -14.00 40.84 -17.37
CA TYR A 444 -15.30 40.26 -16.99
C TYR A 444 -15.34 38.72 -17.08
N SER A 445 -14.47 38.10 -17.87
CA SER A 445 -14.50 36.64 -18.11
C SER A 445 -13.86 35.80 -17.00
N LEU A 446 -12.96 36.37 -16.19
CA LEU A 446 -12.34 35.64 -15.07
C LEU A 446 -13.25 35.58 -13.85
N TYR A 447 -14.05 36.64 -13.61
CA TYR A 447 -14.90 36.72 -12.43
C TYR A 447 -16.13 35.82 -12.56
N GLN A 448 -16.81 35.81 -13.72
CA GLN A 448 -18.00 34.98 -13.93
C GLN A 448 -17.72 33.47 -14.00
N TYR A 449 -16.50 33.06 -14.32
CA TYR A 449 -16.13 31.64 -14.38
C TYR A 449 -15.69 31.09 -13.00
N VAL A 450 -15.31 31.97 -12.08
CA VAL A 450 -14.88 31.63 -10.72
C VAL A 450 -16.00 31.86 -9.69
N SER A 451 -16.97 32.74 -9.96
CA SER A 451 -18.04 33.10 -9.01
C SER A 451 -19.33 32.26 -9.07
N GLY A 452 -19.34 31.10 -9.74
CA GLY A 452 -20.37 30.08 -9.53
C GLY A 452 -21.82 30.41 -9.94
N GLU A 453 -22.07 31.23 -10.96
CA GLU A 453 -23.43 31.37 -11.53
C GLU A 453 -23.64 30.45 -12.74
N ILE A 454 -23.70 29.14 -12.49
CA ILE A 454 -24.44 28.19 -13.32
C ILE A 454 -25.44 27.50 -12.38
N PRO A 455 -26.76 27.61 -12.59
CA PRO A 455 -27.73 26.94 -11.76
C PRO A 455 -27.66 25.42 -11.98
N ASP A 456 -27.77 24.69 -10.87
CA ASP A 456 -27.86 23.23 -10.75
C ASP A 456 -26.56 22.45 -10.95
N LEU A 457 -25.87 22.14 -9.84
CA LEU A 457 -25.33 20.81 -9.49
C LEU A 457 -24.56 20.85 -8.14
N GLU A 458 -24.82 19.86 -7.28
CA GLU A 458 -24.30 19.68 -5.92
C GLU A 458 -22.77 19.45 -5.82
N TYR A 459 -21.95 20.49 -5.97
CA TYR A 459 -20.48 20.39 -5.80
C TYR A 459 -19.86 21.57 -5.03
N SER A 460 -20.54 22.10 -4.00
CA SER A 460 -20.07 23.31 -3.30
C SER A 460 -18.85 23.12 -2.39
N ASN A 461 -18.48 21.89 -1.99
CA ASN A 461 -17.50 21.73 -0.88
C ASN A 461 -16.08 21.35 -1.33
N ILE A 462 -15.86 21.08 -2.63
CA ILE A 462 -14.54 20.65 -3.18
C ILE A 462 -13.83 21.83 -3.89
N VAL A 463 -14.58 22.84 -4.32
CA VAL A 463 -14.06 23.98 -5.07
C VAL A 463 -13.38 24.99 -4.15
N ASP A 464 -13.90 25.21 -2.94
CA ASP A 464 -13.36 26.23 -2.02
C ASP A 464 -11.93 25.91 -1.54
N ALA A 465 -11.64 24.65 -1.22
CA ALA A 465 -10.32 24.23 -0.74
C ALA A 465 -9.21 24.29 -1.83
N SER A 466 -9.58 24.19 -3.10
CA SER A 466 -8.64 24.26 -4.23
C SER A 466 -8.39 25.70 -4.69
N VAL A 467 -9.32 26.61 -4.42
CA VAL A 467 -9.18 28.05 -4.67
C VAL A 467 -8.29 28.71 -3.60
N ASP A 468 -8.42 28.33 -2.33
CA ASP A 468 -7.61 28.90 -1.25
C ASP A 468 -6.12 28.55 -1.38
N VAL A 469 -5.80 27.29 -1.72
CA VAL A 469 -4.41 26.85 -1.96
C VAL A 469 -3.79 27.56 -3.17
N PHE A 470 -4.59 27.86 -4.20
CA PHE A 470 -4.15 28.59 -5.38
C PHE A 470 -3.95 30.09 -5.10
N ASN A 471 -4.82 30.68 -4.27
CA ASN A 471 -4.70 32.07 -3.81
C ASN A 471 -3.50 32.27 -2.87
N ASP A 472 -3.20 31.30 -2.00
CA ASP A 472 -2.02 31.33 -1.13
C ASP A 472 -0.71 31.23 -1.93
N ALA A 473 -0.71 30.44 -3.01
CA ALA A 473 0.41 30.37 -3.96
C ALA A 473 0.61 31.70 -4.73
N LEU A 474 -0.48 32.39 -5.09
CA LEU A 474 -0.45 33.70 -5.76
C LEU A 474 0.01 34.84 -4.83
N ASN A 475 -0.32 34.75 -3.53
CA ASN A 475 0.01 35.78 -2.55
C ASN A 475 1.40 35.61 -1.91
N GLY A 476 2.16 34.57 -2.27
CA GLY A 476 3.54 34.37 -1.82
C GLY A 476 3.66 34.07 -0.32
N THR A 477 2.59 33.62 0.32
CA THR A 477 2.54 33.35 1.77
C THR A 477 3.04 31.94 2.13
N ASN A 478 3.26 31.08 1.13
CA ASN A 478 3.71 29.69 1.31
C ASN A 478 4.80 29.30 0.30
N ALA A 479 6.03 29.11 0.79
CA ALA A 479 7.19 28.76 -0.05
C ALA A 479 7.12 27.36 -0.69
N ASP A 480 6.39 26.43 -0.07
CA ASP A 480 6.20 25.08 -0.58
C ASP A 480 5.21 25.07 -1.75
N ALA A 481 4.18 25.94 -1.69
CA ALA A 481 3.21 26.10 -2.78
C ALA A 481 3.86 26.67 -4.05
N GLN A 482 4.81 27.59 -3.90
CA GLN A 482 5.54 28.19 -5.03
C GLN A 482 6.55 27.22 -5.65
N THR A 483 7.18 26.37 -4.84
CA THR A 483 8.04 25.29 -5.32
C THR A 483 7.25 24.24 -6.11
N ASN A 484 6.08 23.85 -5.60
CA ASN A 484 5.18 22.91 -6.28
C ASN A 484 4.64 23.45 -7.60
N LEU A 485 4.36 24.76 -7.68
CA LEU A 485 3.93 25.39 -8.93
C LEU A 485 5.04 25.38 -9.99
N ASN A 486 6.29 25.63 -9.58
CA ASN A 486 7.44 25.62 -10.49
C ASN A 486 7.73 24.21 -11.04
N LEU A 487 7.66 23.17 -10.18
CA LEU A 487 7.83 21.78 -10.61
C LEU A 487 6.76 21.34 -11.60
N LEU A 488 5.50 21.74 -11.37
CA LEU A 488 4.40 21.48 -12.30
C LEU A 488 4.63 22.18 -13.66
N LEU A 489 5.20 23.39 -13.64
CA LEU A 489 5.51 24.15 -14.85
C LEU A 489 6.64 23.48 -15.66
N ASP A 490 7.70 23.05 -14.99
CA ASP A 490 8.85 22.39 -15.63
C ASP A 490 8.46 21.06 -16.28
N GLU A 491 7.58 20.28 -15.63
CA GLU A 491 7.07 19.01 -16.17
C GLU A 491 6.13 19.23 -17.38
N LEU A 492 5.35 20.31 -17.38
CA LEU A 492 4.52 20.70 -18.52
C LEU A 492 5.36 21.17 -19.72
N ILE A 493 6.46 21.90 -19.48
CA ILE A 493 7.40 22.32 -20.52
C ILE A 493 8.10 21.10 -21.13
N ALA A 494 8.55 20.15 -20.30
CA ALA A 494 9.19 18.92 -20.77
C ALA A 494 8.25 18.07 -21.65
N ASN A 495 6.97 17.97 -21.27
CA ASN A 495 5.95 17.25 -22.04
C ASN A 495 5.58 17.96 -23.36
N TYR A 496 5.60 19.30 -23.38
CA TYR A 496 5.37 20.06 -24.61
C TYR A 496 6.51 19.82 -25.62
N GLN A 497 7.76 19.82 -25.15
CA GLN A 497 8.93 19.61 -26.00
C GLN A 497 9.04 18.19 -26.57
N GLN A 498 8.58 17.15 -25.85
CA GLN A 498 8.56 15.78 -26.37
C GLN A 498 7.52 15.58 -27.50
N ASN A 499 6.37 16.26 -27.43
CA ASN A 499 5.27 16.05 -28.38
C ASN A 499 5.43 16.79 -29.72
N GLU A 500 6.41 17.68 -29.89
CA GLU A 500 6.70 18.32 -31.19
C GLU A 500 7.57 17.44 -32.13
N THR A 501 8.12 16.31 -31.66
CA THR A 501 9.09 15.50 -32.45
C THR A 501 8.53 14.24 -33.12
N THR A 502 7.25 13.91 -32.93
CA THR A 502 6.62 12.76 -33.62
C THR A 502 5.82 13.22 -34.85
N PRO A 503 6.27 12.93 -36.08
CA PRO A 503 5.45 13.13 -37.25
C PRO A 503 4.31 12.11 -37.26
N PHE A 504 3.07 12.58 -37.34
CA PHE A 504 1.91 11.71 -37.55
C PHE A 504 2.07 10.93 -38.88
N PRO A 505 1.76 9.62 -38.92
CA PRO A 505 1.80 8.86 -40.18
C PRO A 505 0.70 9.36 -41.13
N ASP A 506 1.06 9.53 -42.42
CA ASP A 506 0.14 9.77 -43.54
C ASP A 506 -0.87 8.61 -43.63
N PRO A 507 -2.18 8.84 -43.54
CA PRO A 507 -3.17 7.79 -43.71
C PRO A 507 -3.40 7.56 -45.20
N ARG A 508 -2.55 6.72 -45.81
CA ARG A 508 -2.79 6.06 -47.09
C ARG A 508 -2.53 4.58 -46.99
#